data_AF-A0A1H7UQV3-F1
#
_entry.id   AF-A0A1H7UQV3-F1
#
_cell.length_a   1.000
_cell.length_b   1.000
_cell.length_c   1.000
_cell.angle_alpha   90.00
_cell.angle_beta   90.00
_cell.angle_gamma   90.00
#
_symmetry.space_group_name_H-M   'P 1'
#
loop_
_entity.id
_entity.type
_entity.pdbx_description
1 polymer ?
#
loop_
_entity_poly.entity_id
_entity_poly.type
_entity_poly.pdbx_seq_one_letter_code
_entity_poly.pdbx_strand_id
1 'polypeptide(L)'
;MRTPKLISNYKHLSDADLASLATRTADALRTNTNFPDLNPAFAEYEVAALDYVAKQGITANRNASAQQKKEKDEARDTLVIMMRRAASYINNFTNVSSIQLSSGFLPVADAKSVGSPGTPAWSRIRPSSRPAEILLDFPAVPEAYDYEMQIAWERDAENQLIWQAAGSNSNSRGNFYTPVQDATKYFFRVRARNKRGISGWSPVSSLIAQVDA
;
A
#
# COMPACT_ATOMS: atom_id res chain seq x y z
N MET A 1 -17.05 6.84 8.29
CA MET A 1 -16.50 5.50 7.94
C MET A 1 -16.51 5.37 6.42
N ARG A 2 -15.39 5.01 5.77
CA ARG A 2 -15.40 4.76 4.31
C ARG A 2 -16.06 3.42 4.05
N THR A 3 -16.82 3.34 2.99
CA THR A 3 -17.60 2.17 2.62
C THR A 3 -16.68 1.20 1.87
N PRO A 4 -16.45 -0.03 2.38
CA PRO A 4 -15.59 -1.01 1.72
C PRO A 4 -16.21 -1.37 0.37
N LYS A 5 -15.46 -1.14 -0.71
CA LYS A 5 -15.89 -1.53 -2.06
C LYS A 5 -15.67 -3.03 -2.26
N LEU A 6 -16.47 -3.68 -3.08
CA LEU A 6 -16.28 -5.06 -3.52
C LEU A 6 -15.15 -5.17 -4.55
N ILE A 7 -14.41 -6.28 -4.52
CA ILE A 7 -13.37 -6.59 -5.51
C ILE A 7 -14.05 -6.79 -6.88
N SER A 8 -13.48 -6.21 -7.93
CA SER A 8 -13.98 -6.32 -9.31
C SER A 8 -13.04 -7.10 -10.23
N ASN A 9 -11.85 -7.48 -9.74
CA ASN A 9 -10.87 -8.22 -10.53
C ASN A 9 -10.46 -9.52 -9.86
N TYR A 10 -10.96 -10.64 -10.40
CA TYR A 10 -10.75 -11.99 -9.85
C TYR A 10 -9.73 -12.82 -10.65
N LYS A 11 -9.01 -12.22 -11.62
CA LYS A 11 -8.04 -12.95 -12.46
C LYS A 11 -6.92 -13.65 -11.67
N HIS A 12 -6.62 -13.17 -10.47
CA HIS A 12 -5.56 -13.68 -9.61
C HIS A 12 -5.98 -14.91 -8.78
N LEU A 13 -7.28 -15.22 -8.72
CA LEU A 13 -7.77 -16.38 -7.97
C LEU A 13 -7.44 -17.69 -8.69
N SER A 14 -7.14 -18.72 -7.89
CA SER A 14 -7.01 -20.09 -8.39
C SER A 14 -8.35 -20.59 -8.93
N ASP A 15 -8.33 -21.63 -9.76
CA ASP A 15 -9.58 -22.17 -10.33
C ASP A 15 -10.52 -22.73 -9.26
N ALA A 16 -9.98 -23.32 -8.19
CA ALA A 16 -10.77 -23.83 -7.08
C ALA A 16 -11.40 -22.70 -6.25
N ASP A 17 -10.64 -21.63 -5.99
CA ASP A 17 -11.14 -20.46 -5.25
C ASP A 17 -12.20 -19.71 -6.06
N LEU A 18 -11.98 -19.56 -7.37
CA LEU A 18 -12.93 -18.90 -8.25
C LEU A 18 -14.24 -19.70 -8.36
N ALA A 19 -14.17 -21.03 -8.46
CA ALA A 19 -15.37 -21.88 -8.49
C ALA A 19 -16.16 -21.78 -7.18
N SER A 20 -15.47 -21.85 -6.04
CA SER A 20 -16.08 -21.68 -4.72
C SER A 20 -16.74 -20.30 -4.56
N LEU A 21 -16.06 -19.24 -5.04
CA LEU A 21 -16.61 -17.89 -5.02
C LEU A 21 -17.84 -17.77 -5.93
N ALA A 22 -17.81 -18.35 -7.13
CA ALA A 22 -18.92 -18.34 -8.08
C ALA A 22 -20.18 -19.01 -7.52
N THR A 23 -20.04 -20.16 -6.85
CA THR A 23 -21.16 -20.81 -6.16
C THR A 23 -21.71 -19.90 -5.06
N ARG A 24 -20.83 -19.35 -4.22
CA ARG A 24 -21.22 -18.46 -3.12
C ARG A 24 -21.98 -17.22 -3.61
N THR A 25 -21.50 -16.56 -4.66
CA THR A 25 -22.15 -15.35 -5.20
C THR A 25 -23.46 -15.68 -5.92
N ALA A 26 -23.53 -16.80 -6.65
CA ALA A 26 -24.78 -17.25 -7.26
C ALA A 26 -25.85 -17.55 -6.21
N ASP A 27 -25.51 -18.29 -5.16
CA ASP A 27 -26.45 -18.61 -4.07
C ASP A 27 -26.88 -17.37 -3.29
N ALA A 28 -25.93 -16.46 -3.01
CA ALA A 28 -26.23 -15.22 -2.31
C ALA A 28 -27.16 -14.31 -3.12
N LEU A 29 -26.98 -14.22 -4.45
CA LEU A 29 -27.83 -13.38 -5.31
C LEU A 29 -29.20 -14.01 -5.62
N ARG A 30 -29.32 -15.35 -5.59
CA ARG A 30 -30.58 -16.05 -5.91
C ARG A 30 -31.76 -15.62 -5.04
N THR A 31 -31.53 -15.37 -3.75
CA THR A 31 -32.58 -14.96 -2.81
C THR A 31 -32.59 -13.46 -2.52
N ASN A 32 -31.73 -12.69 -3.18
CA ASN A 32 -31.46 -11.31 -2.80
C ASN A 32 -32.30 -10.32 -3.61
N THR A 33 -33.19 -9.61 -2.93
CA THR A 33 -34.04 -8.57 -3.52
C THR A 33 -33.40 -7.18 -3.53
N ASN A 34 -32.18 -7.02 -2.99
CA ASN A 34 -31.52 -5.73 -2.89
C ASN A 34 -30.97 -5.20 -4.23
N PHE A 35 -30.87 -6.05 -5.27
CA PHE A 35 -30.28 -5.69 -6.57
C PHE A 35 -31.25 -5.99 -7.72
N PRO A 36 -32.34 -5.21 -7.87
CA PRO A 36 -33.38 -5.49 -8.85
C PRO A 36 -32.88 -5.38 -10.30
N ASP A 37 -32.02 -4.40 -10.60
CA ASP A 37 -31.49 -4.13 -11.94
C ASP A 37 -30.01 -4.53 -12.07
N LEU A 38 -29.66 -5.72 -11.57
CA LEU A 38 -28.28 -6.22 -11.64
C LEU A 38 -27.78 -6.21 -13.09
N ASN A 39 -26.56 -5.71 -13.30
CA ASN A 39 -25.90 -5.70 -14.61
C ASN A 39 -24.58 -6.47 -14.53
N PRO A 40 -24.45 -7.63 -15.19
CA PRO A 40 -25.44 -8.33 -16.04
C PRO A 40 -26.64 -8.87 -15.26
N ALA A 41 -27.72 -9.18 -15.95
CA ALA A 41 -28.91 -9.77 -15.34
C ALA A 41 -28.55 -11.04 -14.56
N PHE A 42 -29.19 -11.28 -13.40
CA PHE A 42 -28.87 -12.43 -12.56
C PHE A 42 -28.99 -13.76 -13.31
N ALA A 43 -29.97 -13.91 -14.21
CA ALA A 43 -30.13 -15.11 -15.03
C ALA A 43 -28.90 -15.39 -15.93
N GLU A 44 -28.32 -14.35 -16.55
CA GLU A 44 -27.10 -14.50 -17.36
C GLU A 44 -25.88 -14.83 -16.49
N TYR A 45 -25.81 -14.19 -15.32
CA TYR A 45 -24.74 -14.43 -14.35
C TYR A 45 -24.76 -15.87 -13.81
N GLU A 46 -25.94 -16.36 -13.44
CA GLU A 46 -26.14 -17.71 -12.90
C GLU A 46 -25.74 -18.79 -13.92
N VAL A 47 -26.11 -18.62 -15.18
CA VAL A 47 -25.71 -19.54 -16.27
C VAL A 47 -24.19 -19.58 -16.40
N ALA A 48 -23.51 -18.43 -16.43
CA ALA A 48 -22.05 -18.38 -16.54
C ALA A 48 -21.34 -18.97 -15.30
N ALA A 49 -21.88 -18.76 -14.10
CA ALA A 49 -21.33 -19.31 -12.87
C ALA A 49 -21.45 -20.84 -12.82
N LEU A 50 -22.62 -21.39 -13.13
CA LEU A 50 -22.86 -22.83 -13.14
C LEU A 50 -22.06 -23.54 -14.24
N ASP A 51 -21.96 -22.94 -15.43
CA ASP A 51 -21.17 -23.47 -16.55
C ASP A 51 -19.68 -23.60 -16.19
N TYR A 52 -19.09 -22.57 -15.58
CA TYR A 52 -17.70 -22.62 -15.13
C TYR A 52 -17.48 -23.67 -14.05
N VAL A 53 -18.35 -23.75 -13.03
CA VAL A 53 -18.23 -24.73 -11.94
C VAL A 53 -18.31 -26.17 -12.48
N ALA A 54 -19.22 -26.43 -13.43
CA ALA A 54 -19.32 -27.74 -14.08
C ALA A 54 -18.04 -28.11 -14.85
N LYS A 55 -17.52 -27.18 -15.66
CA LYS A 55 -16.27 -27.36 -16.42
C LYS A 55 -15.04 -27.52 -15.51
N GLN A 56 -14.99 -26.78 -14.41
CA GLN A 56 -13.93 -26.89 -13.41
C GLN A 56 -13.98 -28.27 -12.73
N GLY A 57 -15.16 -28.78 -12.39
CA GLY A 57 -15.32 -30.12 -11.83
C GLY A 57 -14.84 -31.24 -12.76
N ILE A 58 -15.08 -31.13 -14.07
CA ILE A 58 -14.59 -32.10 -15.07
C ILE A 58 -13.06 -32.03 -15.20
N THR A 59 -12.52 -30.81 -15.28
CA THR A 59 -11.08 -30.57 -15.51
C THR A 59 -10.20 -30.78 -14.28
N ALA A 60 -10.79 -30.86 -13.08
CA ALA A 60 -10.09 -31.24 -11.85
C ALA A 60 -9.54 -32.68 -11.91
N ASN A 61 -10.10 -33.54 -12.76
CA ASN A 61 -9.58 -34.89 -12.99
C ASN A 61 -8.27 -34.86 -13.79
N ARG A 62 -7.29 -35.69 -13.40
CA ARG A 62 -5.96 -35.76 -14.04
C ARG A 62 -5.97 -36.09 -15.54
N ASN A 63 -7.08 -36.61 -16.06
CA ASN A 63 -7.23 -37.07 -17.44
C ASN A 63 -7.99 -36.09 -18.35
N ALA A 64 -8.21 -34.85 -17.92
CA ALA A 64 -8.93 -33.86 -18.72
C ALA A 64 -8.24 -33.58 -20.07
N SER A 65 -9.03 -33.61 -21.15
CA SER A 65 -8.53 -33.38 -22.51
C SER A 65 -8.10 -31.91 -22.71
N ALA A 66 -7.25 -31.66 -23.71
CA ALA A 66 -6.84 -30.29 -24.05
C ALA A 66 -8.03 -29.39 -24.41
N GLN A 67 -9.05 -29.95 -25.08
CA GLN A 67 -10.28 -29.23 -25.40
C GLN A 67 -11.05 -28.80 -24.14
N GLN A 68 -11.24 -29.72 -23.19
CA GLN A 68 -11.95 -29.41 -21.93
C GLN A 68 -11.24 -28.33 -21.11
N LYS A 69 -9.90 -28.33 -21.12
CA LYS A 69 -9.10 -27.28 -20.46
C LYS A 69 -9.33 -25.92 -21.11
N LYS A 70 -9.34 -25.87 -22.45
CA LYS A 70 -9.60 -24.64 -23.20
C LYS A 70 -11.01 -24.11 -22.99
N GLU A 71 -12.02 -24.98 -23.03
CA GLU A 71 -13.42 -24.61 -22.76
C GLU A 71 -13.59 -24.05 -21.33
N LYS A 72 -12.88 -24.60 -20.35
CA LYS A 72 -12.84 -24.08 -18.96
C LYS A 72 -12.17 -22.71 -18.90
N ASP A 73 -11.06 -22.50 -19.60
CA ASP A 73 -10.36 -21.21 -19.62
C ASP A 73 -11.21 -20.11 -20.30
N GLU A 74 -11.93 -20.45 -21.38
CA GLU A 74 -12.90 -19.55 -22.02
C GLU A 74 -14.06 -19.20 -21.07
N ALA A 75 -14.63 -20.21 -20.39
CA ALA A 75 -15.68 -20.00 -19.39
C ALA A 75 -15.18 -19.15 -18.19
N ARG A 76 -13.91 -19.33 -17.79
CA ARG A 76 -13.27 -18.53 -16.74
C ARG A 76 -13.24 -17.06 -17.11
N ASP A 77 -12.82 -16.74 -18.33
CA ASP A 77 -12.73 -15.36 -18.80
C ASP A 77 -14.11 -14.71 -18.86
N THR A 78 -15.13 -15.43 -19.36
CA THR A 78 -16.52 -14.96 -19.35
C THR A 78 -17.01 -14.70 -17.93
N LEU A 79 -16.83 -15.65 -17.00
CA LEU A 79 -17.25 -15.50 -15.61
C LEU A 79 -16.59 -14.30 -14.94
N VAL A 80 -15.27 -14.12 -15.11
CA VAL A 80 -14.54 -12.99 -14.52
C VAL A 80 -15.05 -11.64 -15.05
N ILE A 81 -15.41 -11.57 -16.34
CA ILE A 81 -16.02 -10.36 -16.93
C ILE A 81 -17.40 -10.10 -16.30
N MET A 82 -18.24 -11.13 -16.17
CA MET A 82 -19.57 -10.98 -15.57
C MET A 82 -19.50 -10.60 -14.09
N MET A 83 -18.63 -11.24 -13.30
CA MET A 83 -18.36 -10.90 -11.90
C MET A 83 -17.86 -9.47 -11.75
N ARG A 84 -16.99 -9.00 -12.65
CA ARG A 84 -16.50 -7.62 -12.66
C ARG A 84 -17.64 -6.63 -12.85
N ARG A 85 -18.53 -6.89 -13.82
CA ARG A 85 -19.68 -6.02 -14.12
C ARG A 85 -20.65 -5.98 -12.94
N ALA A 86 -21.03 -7.14 -12.41
CA ALA A 86 -21.91 -7.25 -11.24
C ALA A 86 -21.32 -6.53 -10.01
N ALA A 87 -20.06 -6.79 -9.66
CA ALA A 87 -19.40 -6.11 -8.54
C ALA A 87 -19.31 -4.59 -8.75
N SER A 88 -19.06 -4.14 -9.98
CA SER A 88 -19.04 -2.71 -10.33
C SER A 88 -20.42 -2.06 -10.17
N TYR A 89 -21.48 -2.75 -10.60
CA TYR A 89 -22.85 -2.29 -10.40
C TYR A 89 -23.18 -2.15 -8.92
N ILE A 90 -22.94 -3.19 -8.12
CA ILE A 90 -23.25 -3.20 -6.68
C ILE A 90 -22.49 -2.09 -5.95
N ASN A 91 -21.22 -1.87 -6.31
CA ASN A 91 -20.40 -0.79 -5.76
C ASN A 91 -20.96 0.62 -6.05
N ASN A 92 -21.70 0.79 -7.15
CA ASN A 92 -22.29 2.06 -7.54
C ASN A 92 -23.76 2.20 -7.11
N PHE A 93 -24.45 1.07 -6.89
CA PHE A 93 -25.86 1.05 -6.51
C PHE A 93 -26.09 1.51 -5.07
N THR A 94 -25.24 1.07 -4.14
CA THR A 94 -25.38 1.38 -2.72
C THR A 94 -24.03 1.64 -2.06
N ASN A 95 -24.04 2.53 -1.08
CA ASN A 95 -22.91 2.79 -0.19
C ASN A 95 -23.04 2.04 1.14
N VAL A 96 -24.09 1.23 1.33
CA VAL A 96 -24.31 0.51 2.58
C VAL A 96 -23.59 -0.83 2.55
N SER A 97 -22.60 -1.00 3.43
CA SER A 97 -21.73 -2.18 3.45
C SER A 97 -22.47 -3.49 3.68
N SER A 98 -23.49 -3.50 4.55
CA SER A 98 -24.30 -4.71 4.79
C SER A 98 -25.02 -5.16 3.52
N ILE A 99 -25.56 -4.21 2.75
CA ILE A 99 -26.22 -4.49 1.47
C ILE A 99 -25.20 -4.99 0.45
N GLN A 100 -24.03 -4.36 0.33
CA GLN A 100 -22.97 -4.82 -0.58
C GLN A 100 -22.50 -6.25 -0.24
N LEU A 101 -22.26 -6.55 1.03
CA LEU A 101 -21.80 -7.88 1.46
C LEU A 101 -22.86 -8.97 1.30
N SER A 102 -24.15 -8.61 1.26
CA SER A 102 -25.23 -9.56 0.98
C SER A 102 -25.16 -10.19 -0.41
N SER A 103 -24.37 -9.61 -1.33
CA SER A 103 -24.13 -10.16 -2.67
C SER A 103 -23.17 -11.36 -2.70
N GLY A 104 -22.50 -11.66 -1.60
CA GLY A 104 -21.54 -12.76 -1.50
C GLY A 104 -20.15 -12.48 -2.11
N PHE A 105 -19.96 -11.35 -2.78
CA PHE A 105 -18.65 -10.93 -3.31
C PHE A 105 -17.66 -10.59 -2.20
N LEU A 106 -16.36 -10.67 -2.52
CA LEU A 106 -15.30 -10.36 -1.57
C LEU A 106 -15.13 -8.84 -1.43
N PRO A 107 -15.10 -8.30 -0.20
CA PRO A 107 -14.75 -6.89 0.01
C PRO A 107 -13.27 -6.65 -0.31
N VAL A 108 -12.97 -5.48 -0.88
CA VAL A 108 -11.62 -4.97 -1.00
C VAL A 108 -11.11 -4.75 0.41
N ALA A 109 -9.94 -5.30 0.71
CA ALA A 109 -9.26 -5.04 1.97
C ALA A 109 -9.11 -3.53 2.17
N ASP A 110 -9.43 -3.06 3.37
CA ASP A 110 -9.25 -1.66 3.70
C ASP A 110 -7.79 -1.27 3.46
N ALA A 111 -7.58 -0.14 2.78
CA ALA A 111 -6.26 0.43 2.67
C ALA A 111 -5.74 0.68 4.09
N LYS A 112 -4.60 0.06 4.44
CA LYS A 112 -3.97 0.21 5.75
C LYS A 112 -3.95 1.71 6.09
N SER A 113 -4.60 2.08 7.20
CA SER A 113 -4.63 3.46 7.65
C SER A 113 -3.21 3.86 8.01
N VAL A 114 -2.56 4.58 7.10
CA VAL A 114 -1.24 5.15 7.35
C VAL A 114 -1.38 6.20 8.44
N GLY A 115 -0.64 6.06 9.53
CA GLY A 115 -0.60 7.03 10.62
C GLY A 115 0.36 8.18 10.31
N SER A 116 0.48 9.15 11.22
CA SER A 116 1.67 10.01 11.21
C SER A 116 2.91 9.14 11.45
N PRO A 117 4.04 9.43 10.78
CA PRO A 117 5.22 8.61 10.91
C PRO A 117 5.79 8.73 12.33
N GLY A 118 6.43 7.66 12.80
CA GLY A 118 7.13 7.67 14.09
C GLY A 118 8.34 8.62 14.08
N THR A 119 8.81 9.00 15.25
CA THR A 119 10.07 9.76 15.38
C THR A 119 11.26 8.85 15.06
N PRO A 120 12.25 9.29 14.26
CA PRO A 120 13.47 8.52 14.04
C PRO A 120 14.18 8.22 15.37
N ALA A 121 14.47 6.94 15.62
CA ALA A 121 14.94 6.48 16.92
C ALA A 121 16.31 7.06 17.33
N TRP A 122 17.16 7.38 16.35
CA TRP A 122 18.46 8.00 16.56
C TRP A 122 18.86 8.83 15.35
N SER A 123 19.74 9.80 15.57
CA SER A 123 20.51 10.48 14.53
C SER A 123 22.00 10.32 14.84
N ARG A 124 22.84 10.25 13.82
CA ARG A 124 24.29 10.18 13.96
C ARG A 124 24.95 11.02 12.88
N ILE A 125 26.03 11.68 13.26
CA ILE A 125 26.95 12.32 12.31
C ILE A 125 28.20 11.46 12.26
N ARG A 126 28.68 11.14 11.06
CA ARG A 126 29.95 10.44 10.84
C ARG A 126 30.87 11.27 9.95
N PRO A 127 32.20 11.17 10.11
CA PRO A 127 33.12 11.72 9.14
C PRO A 127 32.93 11.02 7.78
N SER A 128 32.97 11.78 6.69
CA SER A 128 33.05 11.22 5.34
C SER A 128 34.50 10.90 4.97
N SER A 129 34.69 10.06 3.96
CA SER A 129 36.00 9.88 3.32
C SER A 129 36.35 11.03 2.37
N ARG A 130 35.42 11.95 2.13
CA ARG A 130 35.62 13.15 1.30
C ARG A 130 35.94 14.35 2.18
N PRO A 131 36.87 15.22 1.76
CA PRO A 131 37.20 16.43 2.51
C PRO A 131 35.98 17.36 2.58
N ALA A 132 35.84 18.08 3.69
CA ALA A 132 34.74 19.02 3.93
C ALA A 132 33.32 18.41 3.77
N GLU A 133 33.16 17.12 4.07
CA GLU A 133 31.87 16.41 4.04
C GLU A 133 31.65 15.62 5.34
N ILE A 134 30.45 15.70 5.89
CA ILE A 134 29.99 14.84 6.99
C ILE A 134 28.78 14.04 6.54
N LEU A 135 28.71 12.78 6.97
CA LEU A 135 27.60 11.88 6.70
C LEU A 135 26.55 12.00 7.80
N LEU A 136 25.28 12.04 7.38
CA LEU A 136 24.11 12.13 8.25
C LEU A 136 23.37 10.81 8.19
N ASP A 137 23.42 10.04 9.28
CA ASP A 137 22.80 8.73 9.36
C ASP A 137 21.65 8.71 10.36
N PHE A 138 20.59 8.02 9.99
CA PHE A 138 19.42 7.78 10.82
C PHE A 138 18.69 6.51 10.35
N PRO A 139 17.87 5.87 11.19
CA PRO A 139 17.13 4.69 10.79
C PRO A 139 15.95 5.07 9.91
N ALA A 140 15.60 4.21 8.95
CA ALA A 140 14.37 4.36 8.19
C ALA A 140 13.16 4.24 9.11
N VAL A 141 12.21 5.17 8.97
CA VAL A 141 10.94 5.16 9.69
C VAL A 141 9.87 4.54 8.78
N PRO A 142 9.12 3.52 9.25
CA PRO A 142 7.99 2.98 8.51
C PRO A 142 6.99 4.08 8.14
N GLU A 143 6.43 4.02 6.94
CA GLU A 143 5.39 4.95 6.47
C GLU A 143 5.84 6.40 6.26
N ALA A 144 7.14 6.70 6.37
CA ALA A 144 7.74 7.98 6.00
C ALA A 144 7.92 8.08 4.48
N TYR A 145 7.59 9.24 3.91
CA TYR A 145 7.82 9.54 2.49
C TYR A 145 9.09 10.34 2.29
N ASP A 146 9.40 11.22 3.25
CA ASP A 146 10.62 11.99 3.28
C ASP A 146 11.08 12.26 4.71
N TYR A 147 12.30 12.75 4.79
CA TYR A 147 12.97 13.14 6.01
C TYR A 147 13.42 14.58 5.88
N GLU A 148 13.00 15.41 6.83
CA GLU A 148 13.47 16.78 6.96
C GLU A 148 14.66 16.79 7.92
N MET A 149 15.78 17.32 7.43
CA MET A 149 17.06 17.32 8.14
C MET A 149 17.42 18.74 8.54
N GLN A 150 17.90 18.90 9.76
CA GLN A 150 18.41 20.17 10.25
C GLN A 150 19.78 20.00 10.88
N ILE A 151 20.61 21.01 10.67
CA ILE A 151 21.96 21.08 11.19
C ILE A 151 22.17 22.43 11.88
N ALA A 152 23.02 22.47 12.90
CA ALA A 152 23.41 23.69 13.58
C ALA A 152 24.89 23.64 13.93
N TRP A 153 25.56 24.78 13.87
CA TRP A 153 26.93 24.98 14.37
C TRP A 153 27.09 26.29 15.15
N GLU A 154 26.12 27.19 15.03
CA GLU A 154 26.06 28.46 15.76
C GLU A 154 25.08 28.41 16.93
N ARG A 155 25.31 29.30 17.89
CA ARG A 155 24.42 29.52 19.03
C ARG A 155 23.98 30.98 19.08
N ASP A 156 22.76 31.21 19.55
CA ASP A 156 22.23 32.55 19.80
C ASP A 156 22.75 33.14 21.13
N ALA A 157 22.29 34.35 21.46
CA ALA A 157 22.68 35.05 22.70
C ALA A 157 22.22 34.30 23.96
N GLU A 158 21.18 33.48 23.84
CA GLU A 158 20.60 32.62 24.88
C GLU A 158 21.23 31.21 24.91
N ASN A 159 22.34 31.02 24.18
CA ASN A 159 23.11 29.78 24.08
C ASN A 159 22.33 28.58 23.49
N GLN A 160 21.24 28.83 22.75
CA GLN A 160 20.47 27.83 22.01
C GLN A 160 21.04 27.63 20.60
N LEU A 161 20.87 26.43 20.05
CA LEU A 161 21.36 26.11 18.70
C LEU A 161 20.49 26.77 17.62
N ILE A 162 21.15 27.47 16.69
CA ILE A 162 20.50 28.05 15.52
C ILE A 162 20.38 26.96 14.45
N TRP A 163 19.20 26.37 14.33
CA TRP A 163 18.93 25.28 13.40
C TRP A 163 18.73 25.80 11.97
N GLN A 164 19.51 25.26 11.05
CA GLN A 164 19.44 25.52 9.62
C GLN A 164 18.96 24.26 8.88
N ALA A 165 18.38 24.44 7.69
CA ALA A 165 17.95 23.32 6.86
C ALA A 165 19.17 22.61 6.24
N ALA A 166 19.27 21.30 6.44
CA ALA A 166 20.27 20.43 5.81
C ALA A 166 19.71 19.66 4.60
N GLY A 167 18.57 20.10 4.07
CA GLY A 167 17.85 19.47 2.98
C GLY A 167 16.78 18.47 3.42
N SER A 168 16.17 17.82 2.43
CA SER A 168 15.16 16.78 2.65
C SER A 168 15.30 15.66 1.63
N ASN A 169 15.30 14.41 2.08
CA ASN A 169 15.49 13.25 1.21
C ASN A 169 14.44 12.18 1.51
N SER A 170 14.09 11.37 0.50
CA SER A 170 13.19 10.23 0.67
C SER A 170 13.87 8.99 1.26
N ASN A 171 15.20 8.99 1.31
CA ASN A 171 16.00 7.88 1.81
C ASN A 171 16.73 8.26 3.12
N SER A 172 16.86 7.28 4.00
CA SER A 172 17.58 7.41 5.26
C SER A 172 19.10 7.24 5.13
N ARG A 173 19.56 6.73 3.98
CA ARG A 173 20.97 6.41 3.73
C ARG A 173 21.59 7.36 2.72
N GLY A 174 22.89 7.59 2.87
CA GLY A 174 23.68 8.39 1.93
C GLY A 174 23.40 9.89 1.99
N ASN A 175 22.84 10.36 3.11
CA ASN A 175 22.68 11.78 3.35
C ASN A 175 24.00 12.36 3.82
N PHE A 176 24.35 13.54 3.35
CA PHE A 176 25.58 14.23 3.69
C PHE A 176 25.33 15.73 3.77
N TYR A 177 26.23 16.43 4.47
CA TYR A 177 26.25 17.89 4.52
C TYR A 177 27.64 18.38 4.13
N THR A 178 27.68 19.37 3.24
CA THR A 178 28.90 19.97 2.69
C THR A 178 28.59 21.39 2.20
N PRO A 179 29.53 22.34 2.29
CA PRO A 179 30.85 22.23 2.93
C PRO A 179 30.79 22.34 4.46
N VAL A 180 31.72 21.68 5.16
CA VAL A 180 31.94 21.88 6.61
C VAL A 180 33.22 22.66 6.89
N GLN A 181 33.22 23.39 8.01
CA GLN A 181 34.37 24.13 8.52
C GLN A 181 35.18 23.25 9.47
N ASP A 182 36.50 23.44 9.44
CA ASP A 182 37.41 22.69 10.31
C ASP A 182 37.23 23.06 11.78
N ALA A 183 37.52 22.11 12.66
CA ALA A 183 37.40 22.23 14.12
C ALA A 183 36.02 22.73 14.62
N THR A 184 34.98 22.66 13.78
CA THR A 184 33.65 23.20 14.09
C THR A 184 32.73 22.09 14.58
N LYS A 185 32.02 22.32 15.70
CA LYS A 185 31.08 21.37 16.26
C LYS A 185 29.72 21.49 15.60
N TYR A 186 29.33 20.47 14.85
CA TYR A 186 28.03 20.35 14.23
C TYR A 186 27.06 19.56 15.10
N PHE A 187 25.79 19.95 15.05
CA PHE A 187 24.66 19.30 15.70
C PHE A 187 23.64 18.92 14.63
N PHE A 188 23.08 17.71 14.70
CA PHE A 188 22.17 17.19 13.70
C PHE A 188 20.90 16.62 14.34
N ARG A 189 19.76 16.89 13.71
CA ARG A 189 18.47 16.26 14.00
C ARG A 189 17.67 16.03 12.72
N VAL A 190 16.80 15.04 12.76
CA VAL A 190 15.95 14.65 11.62
C VAL A 190 14.53 14.34 12.09
N ARG A 191 13.54 14.62 11.26
CA ARG A 191 12.15 14.18 11.46
C ARG A 191 11.58 13.57 10.19
N ALA A 192 10.69 12.61 10.33
CA ALA A 192 10.00 11.97 9.22
C ALA A 192 8.71 12.72 8.87
N ARG A 193 8.32 12.72 7.60
CA ARG A 193 7.01 13.25 7.16
C ARG A 193 6.34 12.32 6.19
N ASN A 194 5.01 12.37 6.17
CA ASN A 194 4.19 11.73 5.16
C ASN A 194 2.94 12.59 4.91
N LYS A 195 2.03 12.12 4.05
CA LYS A 195 0.77 12.82 3.74
C LYS A 195 -0.17 13.04 4.93
N ARG A 196 0.04 12.35 6.05
CA ARG A 196 -0.82 12.36 7.23
C ARG A 196 -0.29 13.26 8.32
N GLY A 197 1.02 13.47 8.38
CA GLY A 197 1.63 14.37 9.34
C GLY A 197 3.15 14.30 9.36
N ILE A 198 3.70 14.91 10.41
CA ILE A 198 5.13 15.07 10.64
C ILE A 198 5.45 14.48 12.02
N SER A 199 6.56 13.77 12.14
CA SER A 199 7.02 13.24 13.42
C SER A 199 7.66 14.32 14.30
N GLY A 200 7.87 14.01 15.58
CA GLY A 200 8.81 14.79 16.40
C GLY A 200 10.25 14.68 15.86
N TRP A 201 11.12 15.59 16.29
CA TRP A 201 12.55 15.54 15.99
C TRP A 201 13.22 14.34 16.69
N SER A 202 14.19 13.73 16.02
CA SER A 202 15.06 12.72 16.60
C SER A 202 15.89 13.28 17.76
N PRO A 203 16.49 12.42 18.60
CA PRO A 203 17.59 12.83 19.47
C PRO A 203 18.69 13.55 18.67
N VAL A 204 19.27 14.59 19.26
CA VAL A 204 20.34 15.39 18.63
C VAL A 204 21.66 14.65 18.75
N SER A 205 22.38 14.55 17.63
CA SER A 205 23.78 14.07 17.61
C SER A 205 24.74 15.24 17.37
N SER A 206 25.99 15.09 17.80
CA SER A 206 27.02 16.10 17.55
C SER A 206 28.37 15.48 17.20
N LEU A 207 29.11 16.14 16.32
CA LEU A 207 30.46 15.77 15.89
C LEU A 207 31.28 17.04 15.66
N ILE A 208 32.58 17.00 15.97
CA ILE A 208 33.52 18.04 15.55
C ILE A 208 34.02 17.64 14.16
N ALA A 209 33.77 18.47 13.16
CA ALA A 209 34.26 18.24 11.81
C ALA A 209 35.79 18.41 11.77
N GLN A 210 36.45 17.54 11.01
CA GLN A 210 37.86 17.62 10.68
C GLN A 210 37.96 17.69 9.16
N VAL A 211 38.62 18.73 8.65
CA VAL A 211 38.76 19.00 7.20
C VAL A 211 40.16 18.63 6.69
N ASP A 212 41.02 18.08 7.55
CA ASP A 212 42.41 17.74 7.20
C ASP A 212 42.53 16.79 5.99
N ALA A 213 43.54 17.12 5.17
CA ALA A 213 43.74 16.85 3.73
C ALA A 213 43.79 15.40 3.25
#